data_AF-A0A2S9FXD8-F1
#
_entry.id   AF-A0A2S9FXD8-F1
#
_cell.length_a   1.000
_cell.length_b   1.000
_cell.length_c   1.000
_cell.angle_alpha   90.00
_cell.angle_beta   90.00
_cell.angle_gamma   90.00
#
_symmetry.space_group_name_H-M   'P 1'
#
loop_
_entity.id
_entity.type
_entity.pdbx_description
1 polymer ?
#
loop_
_entity_poly.entity_id
_entity_poly.type
_entity_poly.pdbx_seq_one_letter_code
_entity_poly.pdbx_strand_id
1 'polypeptide(L)'
;AGMTAEHVLERLTEGVAVVTPGDRSDVVLAVLSAHAAEGFPSLSGVILNGGLTLHPAIEALVSGLRLRLPIIETGFGTFETASRV
;
A
#
# COMPACT_ATOMS: atom_id res chain seq x y z
N ALA A 1 16.93 -0.63 3.04
CA ALA A 1 16.58 -0.39 1.64
C ALA A 1 15.30 -1.17 1.33
N GLY A 2 14.28 -0.51 0.76
CA GLY A 2 12.99 -1.13 0.45
C GLY A 2 12.85 -1.49 -1.03
N MET A 3 11.83 -2.27 -1.39
CA MET A 3 11.51 -2.57 -2.78
C MET A 3 11.06 -1.31 -3.54
N THR A 4 11.28 -1.28 -4.85
CA THR A 4 10.73 -0.27 -5.77
C THR A 4 9.29 -0.64 -6.14
N ALA A 5 8.53 0.31 -6.70
CA ALA A 5 7.13 0.10 -7.07
C ALA A 5 6.97 -1.02 -8.12
N GLU A 6 7.86 -1.09 -9.11
CA GLU A 6 7.83 -2.10 -10.18
C GLU A 6 7.96 -3.51 -9.61
N HIS A 7 8.92 -3.72 -8.71
CA HIS A 7 9.12 -5.00 -8.04
C HIS A 7 7.95 -5.39 -7.12
N VAL A 8 7.22 -4.41 -6.57
CA VAL A 8 5.99 -4.68 -5.82
C VAL A 8 4.89 -5.14 -6.77
N LEU A 9 4.70 -4.45 -7.90
CA LEU A 9 3.69 -4.79 -8.91
C LEU A 9 3.86 -6.23 -9.44
N GLU A 10 5.10 -6.65 -9.72
CA GLU A 10 5.44 -8.00 -10.18
C GLU A 10 5.05 -9.12 -9.19
N ARG A 11 4.84 -8.78 -7.92
CA ARG A 11 4.56 -9.72 -6.83
C ARG A 11 3.11 -9.69 -6.35
N LEU A 12 2.27 -8.84 -6.92
CA LEU A 12 0.87 -8.76 -6.54
C LEU A 12 0.13 -10.04 -6.94
N THR A 13 -0.72 -10.52 -6.04
CA THR A 13 -1.58 -11.68 -6.24
C THR A 13 -2.97 -11.38 -5.67
N GLU A 14 -3.99 -12.10 -6.14
CA GLU A 14 -5.37 -11.86 -5.72
C GLU A 14 -5.54 -11.97 -4.20
N GLY A 15 -6.21 -10.99 -3.60
CA GLY A 15 -6.50 -10.94 -2.17
C GLY A 15 -5.31 -10.61 -1.28
N VAL A 16 -4.13 -10.27 -1.82
CA VAL A 16 -2.96 -9.92 -1.00
C VAL A 16 -3.12 -8.55 -0.33
N ALA A 17 -2.56 -8.43 0.87
CA ALA A 17 -2.36 -7.15 1.54
C ALA A 17 -0.91 -6.68 1.32
N VAL A 18 -0.72 -5.38 1.04
CA VAL A 18 0.61 -4.82 0.84
C VAL A 18 1.07 -4.07 2.08
N VAL A 19 2.26 -4.40 2.59
CA VAL A 19 2.91 -3.66 3.68
C VAL A 19 3.98 -2.74 3.11
N THR A 20 3.87 -1.44 3.37
CA THR A 20 4.85 -0.44 2.91
C THR A 20 4.96 0.72 3.90
N PRO A 21 6.10 1.41 4.01
CA PRO A 21 6.19 2.64 4.79
C PRO A 21 5.31 3.76 4.19
N GLY A 22 4.72 4.62 5.03
CA GLY A 22 3.85 5.72 4.57
C GLY A 22 4.53 6.84 3.78
N ASP A 23 5.86 6.98 3.90
CA ASP A 23 6.64 7.92 3.09
C ASP A 23 6.90 7.42 1.65
N ARG A 24 6.58 6.16 1.34
CA ARG A 24 6.68 5.56 -0.01
C ARG A 24 5.44 5.81 -0.83
N SER A 25 5.23 7.09 -1.14
CA SER A 25 4.08 7.57 -1.93
C SER A 25 4.00 6.92 -3.32
N ASP A 26 5.15 6.64 -3.94
CA ASP A 26 5.27 5.93 -5.22
C ASP A 26 4.67 4.52 -5.16
N VAL A 27 5.02 3.76 -4.11
CA VAL A 27 4.52 2.39 -3.91
C VAL A 27 3.03 2.40 -3.62
N VAL A 28 2.57 3.31 -2.75
CA VAL A 28 1.14 3.41 -2.40
C VAL A 28 0.29 3.71 -3.64
N LEU A 29 0.69 4.70 -4.45
CA LEU A 29 -0.04 5.04 -5.67
C LEU A 29 -0.02 3.92 -6.70
N ALA A 30 1.12 3.23 -6.86
CA ALA A 30 1.21 2.09 -7.78
C ALA A 30 0.26 0.95 -7.36
N VAL A 31 0.23 0.61 -6.07
CA VAL A 31 -0.61 -0.46 -5.52
C VAL A 31 -2.09 -0.12 -5.62
N LEU A 32 -2.48 1.13 -5.32
CA LEU A 32 -3.86 1.58 -5.47
C LEU A 32 -4.30 1.60 -6.94
N SER A 33 -3.41 2.03 -7.83
CA SER A 33 -3.67 2.00 -9.28
C SER A 33 -3.82 0.57 -9.79
N ALA A 34 -2.97 -0.36 -9.33
CA ALA A 34 -3.09 -1.77 -9.68
C ALA A 34 -4.42 -2.37 -9.20
N HIS A 35 -4.86 -2.06 -7.98
CA HIS A 35 -6.16 -2.52 -7.48
C HIS A 35 -7.34 -2.01 -8.33
N ALA A 36 -7.24 -0.80 -8.88
CA ALA A 36 -8.29 -0.20 -9.71
C ALA A 36 -8.22 -0.61 -11.19
N ALA A 37 -7.08 -1.14 -11.64
CA ALA A 37 -6.81 -1.43 -13.04
C ALA A 37 -7.42 -2.78 -13.47
N GLU A 38 -8.03 -2.80 -14.65
CA GLU A 38 -8.47 -4.04 -15.27
C GLU A 38 -7.26 -4.91 -15.64
N GLY A 39 -7.36 -6.22 -15.39
CA GLY A 39 -6.28 -7.17 -15.64
C GLY A 39 -5.22 -7.25 -14.53
N PHE A 40 -5.36 -6.47 -13.46
CA PHE A 40 -4.55 -6.57 -12.24
C PHE A 40 -5.35 -7.23 -11.10
N PRO A 41 -4.67 -7.81 -10.09
CA PRO A 41 -5.34 -8.47 -8.98
C PRO A 41 -6.08 -7.48 -8.08
N SER A 42 -7.20 -7.92 -7.51
CA SER A 42 -7.85 -7.18 -6.42
C SER A 42 -7.08 -7.40 -5.13
N LEU A 43 -6.83 -6.34 -4.39
CA LEU A 43 -6.10 -6.38 -3.13
C LEU A 43 -7.06 -6.42 -1.96
N SER A 44 -6.60 -6.96 -0.83
CA SER A 44 -7.39 -6.97 0.42
C SER A 44 -7.14 -5.74 1.30
N GLY A 45 -5.98 -5.08 1.15
CA GLY A 45 -5.67 -3.82 1.83
C GLY A 45 -4.24 -3.34 1.65
N VAL A 46 -3.96 -2.15 2.17
CA VAL A 46 -2.61 -1.59 2.32
C VAL A 46 -2.35 -1.29 3.78
N ILE A 47 -1.19 -1.69 4.28
CA ILE A 47 -0.75 -1.45 5.65
C ILE A 47 0.47 -0.53 5.60
N LEU A 48 0.30 0.68 6.13
CA LEU A 48 1.35 1.67 6.29
C LEU A 48 2.11 1.40 7.58
N ASN A 49 3.37 1.01 7.47
CA ASN A 49 4.18 0.59 8.62
C ASN A 49 5.18 1.68 9.07
N GLY A 50 5.73 1.50 10.26
CA GLY A 50 6.80 2.33 10.82
C GLY A 50 6.34 3.65 11.45
N GLY A 51 5.03 3.82 11.67
CA GLY A 51 4.45 5.05 12.20
C GLY A 51 4.59 6.24 11.25
N LEU A 52 4.81 5.97 9.96
CA LEU A 52 4.90 6.99 8.92
C LEU A 52 3.53 7.16 8.28
N THR A 53 3.03 8.38 8.27
CA THR A 53 1.77 8.75 7.60
C THR A 53 2.05 9.09 6.14
N LEU A 54 1.01 9.07 5.31
CA LEU A 54 1.10 9.60 3.95
C LEU A 54 1.43 11.10 3.96
N HIS A 55 2.11 11.57 2.92
CA HIS A 55 2.20 12.99 2.67
C HIS A 55 0.78 13.57 2.45
N PRO A 56 0.43 14.75 2.99
CA PRO A 56 -0.94 15.27 2.93
C PRO A 56 -1.55 15.36 1.52
N ALA A 57 -0.74 15.71 0.53
CA ALA A 57 -1.19 15.73 -0.88
C ALA A 57 -1.55 14.34 -1.41
N ILE A 58 -0.84 13.30 -0.95
CA ILE A 58 -1.10 11.90 -1.32
C ILE A 58 -2.34 11.41 -0.60
N GLU A 59 -2.48 11.69 0.69
CA GLU A 59 -3.69 11.38 1.45
C GLU A 59 -4.94 12.00 0.81
N ALA A 60 -4.89 13.27 0.44
CA ALA A 60 -5.98 13.96 -0.25
C ALA A 60 -6.32 13.29 -1.60
N LEU A 61 -5.30 12.90 -2.38
CA LEU A 61 -5.48 12.18 -3.64
C LEU A 61 -6.14 10.82 -3.41
N VAL A 62 -5.62 10.01 -2.48
CA VAL A 62 -6.14 8.68 -2.14
C VAL A 62 -7.59 8.75 -1.68
N SER A 63 -7.93 9.72 -0.83
CA SER A 63 -9.31 9.97 -0.41
C SER A 63 -10.21 10.34 -1.60
N GLY A 64 -9.70 11.13 -2.55
CA GLY A 64 -10.41 11.50 -3.77
C GLY A 64 -10.69 10.34 -4.73
N LEU A 65 -9.84 9.30 -4.75
CA LEU A 65 -10.03 8.12 -5.60
C LEU A 65 -11.22 7.25 -5.16
N ARG A 66 -11.67 7.38 -3.91
CA ARG A 66 -12.84 6.65 -3.35
C ARG A 66 -12.78 5.13 -3.56
N LEU A 67 -11.58 4.56 -3.52
CA LEU A 67 -11.40 3.11 -3.59
C LEU A 67 -11.95 2.47 -2.31
N ARG A 68 -12.55 1.28 -2.44
CA ARG A 68 -13.03 0.48 -1.30
C ARG A 68 -11.93 -0.33 -0.62
N LEU A 69 -10.67 -0.05 -0.95
CA LEU A 69 -9.51 -0.74 -0.42
C LEU A 69 -9.16 -0.16 0.96
N PRO A 70 -9.16 -0.97 2.04
CA PRO A 70 -8.73 -0.50 3.36
C PRO A 70 -7.27 -0.07 3.37
N ILE A 71 -6.98 1.07 3.99
CA ILE A 71 -5.62 1.54 4.28
C ILE A 71 -5.49 1.70 5.79
N ILE A 72 -4.53 0.99 6.39
CA ILE A 72 -4.37 0.87 7.84
C ILE A 72 -2.98 1.33 8.22
N GLU A 73 -2.85 2.14 9.26
CA GLU A 73 -1.56 2.59 9.77
C GLU A 73 -1.15 1.80 11.02
N THR A 74 0.15 1.52 11.15
CA THR A 74 0.73 0.91 12.35
C THR A 74 2.08 1.52 12.70
N GLY A 75 2.37 1.61 14.00
CA GLY A 75 3.66 2.03 14.53
C GLY A 75 4.76 0.97 14.40
N PHE A 76 4.44 -0.28 14.04
CA PHE A 76 5.40 -1.37 13.98
C PHE A 76 6.34 -1.28 12.76
N GLY A 77 7.57 -1.76 12.92
CA GLY A 77 8.50 -1.91 11.78
C GLY A 77 8.02 -2.94 10.75
N THR A 78 8.68 -3.04 9.60
CA THR A 78 8.20 -3.91 8.49
C THR A 78 8.12 -5.38 8.90
N PHE A 79 9.18 -5.93 9.52
CA PHE A 79 9.20 -7.33 9.95
C PHE A 79 8.15 -7.62 11.03
N GLU A 80 8.01 -6.72 12.00
CA GLU A 80 7.03 -6.86 13.07
C GLU A 80 5.59 -6.72 12.56
N THR A 81 5.35 -5.85 11.59
CA THR A 81 4.04 -5.74 10.95
C THR A 81 3.71 -7.04 10.22
N ALA A 82 4.65 -7.56 9.42
CA ALA A 82 4.46 -8.78 8.64
C ALA A 82 4.29 -10.03 9.51
N SER A 83 4.86 -10.09 10.71
CA SER A 83 4.69 -11.25 11.62
C SER A 83 3.38 -11.26 12.40
N ARG A 84 2.60 -10.18 12.32
CA ARG A 84 1.33 -10.00 13.04
C ARG A 84 0.10 -10.14 12.14
N VAL A 85 0.30 -10.40 10.85
CA VAL A 85 -0.76 -10.51 9.83
C VAL A 85 -0.73 -11.87 9.13
#